data_AF-A0A7I8DQ32-F1
#
_entry.id   AF-A0A7I8DQ32-F1
#
_cell.length_a   1.000
_cell.length_b   1.000
_cell.length_c   1.000
_cell.angle_alpha   90.00
_cell.angle_beta   90.00
_cell.angle_gamma   90.00
#
_symmetry.space_group_name_H-M   'P 1'
#
loop_
_entity.id
_entity.type
_entity.pdbx_description
1 polymer ?
#
loop_
_entity_poly.entity_id
_entity_poly.type
_entity_poly.pdbx_seq_one_letter_code
_entity_poly.pdbx_strand_id
1 'polypeptide(L)'
;MDKNNFKIGELLRDEFNEKQLDEIMIGILSEIDISKIAKSYYHHAQIRELRIGLEHGLDITCYSDRFLHSKDMAIIRKAMEQGFDVGLLLDRDLNFKQREQIYLGMVSGIRYQSYSSSVNNEWKMLEVRVGLEEGFDLTSYLNTHNHNQIHQIRVGYEKKLDVHIFDDPRFKQAQMAEIIDGLLQGLEVSQYADYNLSIEQMRAKKADLKRENVRNKQRSRKGERLNDKRNYKTI
;
A
#
# COMPACT_ATOMS: atom_id res chain seq x y z
N MET A 1 20.90 -1.18 42.30
CA MET A 1 19.52 -1.68 42.31
C MET A 1 18.99 -1.55 43.71
N ASP A 2 17.91 -0.79 43.90
CA ASP A 2 17.32 -0.56 45.22
C ASP A 2 16.66 -1.83 45.77
N LYS A 3 16.83 -2.09 47.08
CA LYS A 3 16.31 -3.29 47.76
C LYS A 3 14.78 -3.42 47.67
N ASN A 4 14.07 -2.31 47.51
CA ASN A 4 12.61 -2.29 47.36
C ASN A 4 12.15 -2.83 45.99
N ASN A 5 12.89 -2.53 44.92
CA ASN A 5 12.57 -2.97 43.57
C ASN A 5 12.75 -4.48 43.40
N PHE A 6 13.77 -5.04 44.07
CA PHE A 6 13.98 -6.49 44.11
C PHE A 6 12.81 -7.24 44.78
N LYS A 7 12.25 -6.66 45.85
CA LYS A 7 11.15 -7.25 46.63
C LYS A 7 9.81 -7.21 45.88
N ILE A 8 9.56 -6.17 45.09
CA ILE A 8 8.40 -6.10 44.18
C ILE A 8 8.52 -7.15 43.07
N GLY A 9 9.71 -7.33 42.49
CA GLY A 9 9.95 -8.39 41.50
C GLY A 9 9.82 -9.82 42.05
N GLU A 10 10.11 -10.05 43.34
CA GLU A 10 9.78 -11.33 44.01
C GLU A 10 8.28 -11.54 44.20
N LEU A 11 7.53 -10.50 44.57
CA LEU A 11 6.08 -10.59 44.81
C LEU A 11 5.25 -10.83 43.54
N LEU A 12 5.75 -10.41 42.38
CA LEU A 12 5.04 -10.52 41.10
C LEU A 12 5.38 -11.78 40.29
N ARG A 13 6.38 -12.57 40.73
CA ARG A 13 6.92 -13.70 39.97
C ARG A 13 5.94 -14.86 39.77
N ASP A 14 4.93 -14.98 40.62
CA ASP A 14 3.92 -16.03 40.50
C ASP A 14 2.82 -15.68 39.50
N GLU A 15 2.68 -14.41 39.09
CA GLU A 15 1.61 -13.94 38.21
C GLU A 15 2.11 -13.52 36.81
N PHE A 16 3.39 -13.13 36.70
CA PHE A 16 3.97 -12.59 35.47
C PHE A 16 5.17 -13.39 34.99
N ASN A 17 5.29 -13.58 33.68
CA ASN A 17 6.51 -14.14 33.09
C ASN A 17 7.65 -13.11 33.09
N GLU A 18 8.88 -13.60 32.93
CA GLU A 18 10.11 -12.79 32.95
C GLU A 18 10.04 -11.55 32.04
N LYS A 19 9.53 -11.69 30.81
CA LYS A 19 9.43 -10.56 29.87
C LYS A 19 8.37 -9.54 30.28
N GLN A 20 7.29 -9.97 30.92
CA GLN A 20 6.30 -9.04 31.49
C GLN A 20 6.91 -8.30 32.68
N LEU A 21 7.64 -9.01 33.55
CA LEU A 21 8.34 -8.41 34.68
C LEU A 21 9.36 -7.37 34.22
N ASP A 22 10.14 -7.64 33.17
CA ASP A 22 11.08 -6.67 32.61
C ASP A 22 10.39 -5.35 32.24
N GLU A 23 9.28 -5.41 31.50
CA GLU A 23 8.54 -4.20 31.09
C GLU A 23 7.91 -3.49 32.30
N ILE A 24 7.36 -4.23 33.27
CA ILE A 24 6.82 -3.67 34.51
C ILE A 24 7.92 -2.96 35.31
N MET A 25 9.08 -3.60 35.46
CA MET A 25 10.22 -3.04 36.18
C MET A 25 10.77 -1.79 35.50
N ILE A 26 10.82 -1.75 34.16
CA ILE A 26 11.18 -0.54 33.40
C ILE A 26 10.18 0.57 33.73
N GLY A 27 8.87 0.29 33.73
CA GLY A 27 7.85 1.30 34.05
C GLY A 27 7.97 1.86 35.47
N ILE A 28 8.27 1.01 36.46
CA ILE A 28 8.54 1.44 37.84
C ILE A 28 9.79 2.34 37.91
N LEU A 29 10.86 1.97 37.21
CA LEU A 29 12.10 2.75 37.15
C LEU A 29 11.91 4.11 36.45
N SER A 30 10.99 4.17 35.49
CA SER A 30 10.56 5.41 34.82
C SER A 30 9.53 6.22 35.63
N GLU A 31 9.24 5.85 36.88
CA GLU A 31 8.26 6.51 37.76
C GLU A 31 6.83 6.58 37.19
N ILE A 32 6.47 5.62 36.32
CA ILE A 32 5.11 5.52 35.76
C ILE A 32 4.22 4.71 36.69
N ASP A 33 2.95 5.13 36.85
CA ASP A 33 1.92 4.29 37.45
C ASP A 33 1.58 3.10 36.54
N ILE A 34 2.22 1.97 36.81
CA ILE A 34 2.05 0.72 36.06
C ILE A 34 0.77 -0.04 36.45
N SER A 35 -0.01 0.38 37.46
CA SER A 35 -1.18 -0.35 37.95
C SER A 35 -2.23 -0.62 36.85
N LYS A 36 -2.33 0.28 35.87
CA LYS A 36 -3.26 0.15 34.74
C LYS A 36 -2.83 -0.89 33.70
N ILE A 37 -1.52 -1.17 33.61
CA ILE A 37 -0.92 -1.98 32.53
C ILE A 37 -0.30 -3.29 33.03
N ALA A 38 0.05 -3.38 34.32
CA ALA A 38 0.58 -4.58 34.96
C ALA A 38 -0.53 -5.59 35.21
N LYS A 39 -1.01 -6.21 34.12
CA LYS A 39 -2.05 -7.24 34.15
C LYS A 39 -1.54 -8.46 33.42
N SER A 40 -1.58 -9.61 34.08
CA SER A 40 -1.01 -10.89 33.61
C SER A 40 -1.59 -11.36 32.28
N TYR A 41 -2.79 -10.90 31.91
CA TYR A 41 -3.40 -11.21 30.62
C TYR A 41 -2.82 -10.46 29.41
N TYR A 42 -2.04 -9.39 29.60
CA TYR A 42 -1.37 -8.71 28.49
C TYR A 42 -0.08 -9.44 28.15
N HIS A 43 0.17 -9.68 26.87
CA HIS A 43 1.48 -10.10 26.42
C HIS A 43 2.54 -9.01 26.70
N HIS A 44 3.80 -9.37 26.97
CA HIS A 44 4.87 -8.39 27.29
C HIS A 44 4.97 -7.26 26.25
N ALA A 45 4.81 -7.58 24.96
CA ALA A 45 4.81 -6.57 23.90
C ALA A 45 3.63 -5.59 23.98
N GLN A 46 2.47 -5.99 24.52
CA GLN A 46 1.37 -5.06 24.78
C GLN A 46 1.70 -4.15 25.98
N ILE A 47 2.24 -4.73 27.07
CA ILE A 47 2.70 -3.96 28.23
C ILE A 47 3.72 -2.89 27.80
N ARG A 48 4.67 -3.26 26.93
CA ARG A 48 5.63 -2.33 26.35
C ARG A 48 4.98 -1.14 25.65
N GLU A 49 4.04 -1.36 24.74
CA GLU A 49 3.40 -0.26 24.00
C GLU A 49 2.52 0.62 24.91
N LEU A 50 1.85 0.03 25.90
CA LEU A 50 1.09 0.80 26.89
C LEU A 50 2.01 1.60 27.82
N ARG A 51 3.13 1.01 28.25
CA ARG A 51 4.16 1.68 29.05
C ARG A 51 4.72 2.89 28.32
N ILE A 52 5.18 2.72 27.08
CA ILE A 52 5.72 3.82 26.26
C ILE A 52 4.65 4.92 26.05
N GLY A 53 3.39 4.54 25.86
CA GLY A 53 2.28 5.49 25.80
C GLY A 53 2.15 6.36 27.05
N LEU A 54 2.17 5.75 28.23
CA LEU A 54 2.15 6.48 29.50
C LEU A 54 3.40 7.35 29.70
N GLU A 55 4.57 6.85 29.31
CA GLU A 55 5.86 7.55 29.31
C GLU A 55 5.80 8.86 28.51
N HIS A 56 5.05 8.85 27.40
CA HIS A 56 4.82 10.00 26.54
C HIS A 56 3.56 10.80 26.90
N GLY A 57 2.93 10.52 28.06
CA GLY A 57 1.77 11.25 28.54
C GLY A 57 0.48 11.01 27.73
N LEU A 58 0.40 9.92 26.98
CA LEU A 58 -0.77 9.58 26.19
C LEU A 58 -1.88 8.95 27.04
N ASP A 59 -3.13 9.22 26.66
CA ASP A 59 -4.28 8.45 27.16
C ASP A 59 -4.33 7.07 26.48
N ILE A 60 -3.79 6.07 27.17
CA ILE A 60 -3.75 4.69 26.67
C ILE A 60 -5.13 4.01 26.63
N THR A 61 -6.18 4.60 27.21
CA THR A 61 -7.48 3.93 27.33
C THR A 61 -8.08 3.57 25.98
N CYS A 62 -7.82 4.38 24.94
CA CYS A 62 -8.33 4.16 23.59
C CYS A 62 -7.70 2.97 22.85
N TYR A 63 -6.55 2.45 23.29
CA TYR A 63 -5.89 1.29 22.65
C TYR A 63 -5.42 0.22 23.65
N SER A 64 -5.89 0.27 24.90
CA SER A 64 -5.56 -0.72 25.94
C SER A 64 -6.41 -2.00 25.89
N ASP A 65 -7.15 -2.25 24.80
CA ASP A 65 -7.93 -3.49 24.66
C ASP A 65 -6.99 -4.72 24.66
N ARG A 66 -7.28 -5.69 25.53
CA ARG A 66 -6.49 -6.92 25.67
C ARG A 66 -6.45 -7.78 24.40
N PHE A 67 -7.46 -7.64 23.54
CA PHE A 67 -7.55 -8.38 22.27
C PHE A 67 -6.88 -7.64 21.11
N LEU A 68 -6.45 -6.39 21.31
CA LEU A 68 -5.70 -5.63 20.31
C LEU A 68 -4.24 -6.07 20.30
N HIS A 69 -3.71 -6.47 19.15
CA HIS A 69 -2.31 -6.90 19.07
C HIS A 69 -1.33 -5.74 19.30
N SER A 70 -0.16 -6.04 19.85
CA SER A 70 0.86 -5.03 20.15
C SER A 70 1.30 -4.24 18.91
N LYS A 71 1.25 -4.83 17.71
CA LYS A 71 1.55 -4.11 16.47
C LYS A 71 0.53 -3.02 16.15
N ASP A 72 -0.76 -3.27 16.43
CA ASP A 72 -1.81 -2.27 16.29
C ASP A 72 -1.67 -1.18 17.36
N MET A 73 -1.39 -1.57 18.62
CA MET A 73 -1.08 -0.63 19.70
C MET A 73 0.08 0.30 19.32
N ALA A 74 1.14 -0.24 18.70
CA ALA A 74 2.28 0.54 18.25
C ALA A 74 1.91 1.56 17.16
N ILE A 75 1.03 1.19 16.21
CA ILE A 75 0.54 2.12 15.18
C ILE A 75 -0.27 3.25 15.82
N ILE A 76 -1.24 2.90 16.67
CA ILE A 76 -2.12 3.89 17.32
C ILE A 76 -1.29 4.82 18.22
N ARG A 77 -0.41 4.27 19.05
CA ARG A 77 0.52 5.04 19.88
C ARG A 77 1.33 6.03 19.04
N LYS A 78 2.01 5.56 17.99
CA LYS A 78 2.84 6.44 17.13
C LYS A 78 2.03 7.53 16.44
N ALA A 79 0.77 7.24 16.07
CA ALA A 79 -0.12 8.24 15.51
C ALA A 79 -0.48 9.31 16.55
N MET A 80 -0.80 8.90 17.79
CA MET A 80 -1.08 9.81 18.90
C MET A 80 0.15 10.67 19.29
N GLU A 81 1.36 10.09 19.30
CA GLU A 81 2.61 10.82 19.55
C GLU A 81 2.84 11.96 18.55
N GLN A 82 2.33 11.81 17.33
CA GLN A 82 2.38 12.82 16.28
C GLN A 82 1.17 13.76 16.27
N GLY A 83 0.24 13.60 17.23
CA GLY A 83 -0.95 14.44 17.35
C GLY A 83 -2.05 14.11 16.32
N PHE A 84 -2.02 12.94 15.67
CA PHE A 84 -3.08 12.53 14.76
C PHE A 84 -4.35 12.09 15.51
N ASP A 85 -5.51 12.37 14.91
CA ASP A 85 -6.76 11.74 15.30
C ASP A 85 -6.75 10.25 14.88
N VAL A 86 -6.80 9.38 15.88
CA VAL A 86 -6.72 7.93 15.70
C VAL A 86 -8.08 7.25 15.54
N GLY A 87 -9.20 7.97 15.52
CA GLY A 87 -10.54 7.38 15.49
C GLY A 87 -10.73 6.32 14.39
N LEU A 88 -10.20 6.56 13.19
CA LEU A 88 -10.23 5.59 12.08
C LEU A 88 -9.38 4.34 12.34
N LEU A 89 -8.28 4.45 13.09
CA LEU A 89 -7.43 3.31 13.44
C LEU A 89 -8.08 2.41 14.51
N LEU A 90 -9.05 2.92 15.25
CA LEU A 90 -9.78 2.18 16.29
C LEU A 90 -10.91 1.29 15.76
N ASP A 91 -11.21 1.36 14.45
CA ASP A 91 -12.17 0.47 13.81
C ASP A 91 -11.73 -0.99 13.99
N ARG A 92 -12.62 -1.81 14.56
CA ARG A 92 -12.39 -3.21 14.90
C ARG A 92 -12.38 -4.12 13.67
N ASP A 93 -12.99 -3.69 12.58
CA ASP A 93 -13.03 -4.44 11.33
C ASP A 93 -11.74 -4.28 10.52
N LEU A 94 -10.86 -3.36 10.91
CA LEU A 94 -9.53 -3.23 10.33
C LEU A 94 -8.57 -4.29 10.85
N ASN A 95 -7.81 -4.88 9.94
CA ASN A 95 -6.62 -5.66 10.27
C ASN A 95 -5.37 -4.77 10.37
N PHE A 96 -4.30 -5.33 10.93
CA PHE A 96 -3.03 -4.61 11.11
C PHE A 96 -2.48 -3.97 9.82
N LYS A 97 -2.60 -4.66 8.68
CA LYS A 97 -2.10 -4.15 7.39
C LYS A 97 -2.96 -3.02 6.85
N GLN A 98 -4.26 -3.04 7.06
CA GLN A 98 -5.13 -1.91 6.74
C GLN A 98 -4.79 -0.69 7.62
N ARG A 99 -4.66 -0.86 8.95
CA ARG A 99 -4.23 0.22 9.85
C ARG A 99 -2.87 0.80 9.46
N GLU A 100 -1.93 -0.06 9.05
CA GLU A 100 -0.62 0.37 8.55
C GLU A 100 -0.76 1.28 7.32
N GLN A 101 -1.63 0.95 6.36
CA GLN A 101 -1.87 1.83 5.20
C GLN A 101 -2.54 3.16 5.56
N ILE A 102 -3.46 3.17 6.54
CA ILE A 102 -4.07 4.41 7.03
C ILE A 102 -3.01 5.30 7.68
N TYR A 103 -2.22 4.72 8.60
CA TYR A 103 -1.17 5.43 9.31
C TYR A 103 -0.09 5.99 8.37
N LEU A 104 0.34 5.21 7.37
CA LEU A 104 1.26 5.70 6.34
C LEU A 104 0.69 6.89 5.56
N GLY A 105 -0.62 6.85 5.24
CA GLY A 105 -1.29 7.97 4.59
C GLY A 105 -1.43 9.21 5.47
N MET A 106 -1.61 9.05 6.79
CA MET A 106 -1.58 10.16 7.74
C MET A 106 -0.20 10.83 7.73
N VAL A 107 0.87 10.03 7.83
CA VAL A 107 2.26 10.52 7.88
C VAL A 107 2.68 11.18 6.56
N SER A 108 2.22 10.67 5.41
CA SER A 108 2.51 11.29 4.11
C SER A 108 1.65 12.53 3.81
N GLY A 109 0.69 12.88 4.67
CA GLY A 109 -0.12 14.08 4.52
C GLY A 109 -1.10 14.02 3.34
N ILE A 110 -1.42 12.82 2.85
CA ILE A 110 -2.39 12.61 1.77
C ILE A 110 -3.81 12.55 2.31
N ARG A 111 -4.80 12.55 1.40
CA ARG A 111 -6.23 12.38 1.71
C ARG A 111 -6.55 10.93 2.08
N TYR A 112 -6.01 10.44 3.20
CA TYR A 112 -6.08 9.03 3.60
C TYR A 112 -7.50 8.53 3.89
N GLN A 113 -8.40 9.41 4.34
CA GLN A 113 -9.79 9.06 4.63
C GLN A 113 -10.53 8.53 3.40
N SER A 114 -10.07 8.87 2.19
CA SER A 114 -10.71 8.45 0.94
C SER A 114 -10.63 6.95 0.66
N TYR A 115 -9.66 6.24 1.24
CA TYR A 115 -9.49 4.79 1.08
C TYR A 115 -9.57 4.02 2.41
N SER A 116 -9.68 4.71 3.54
CA SER A 116 -9.67 4.18 4.91
C SER A 116 -10.99 3.49 5.30
N SER A 117 -11.30 2.36 4.65
CA SER A 117 -12.50 1.55 4.93
C SER A 117 -12.12 0.08 5.06
N SER A 118 -12.71 -0.62 6.04
CA SER A 118 -12.52 -2.06 6.25
C SER A 118 -12.95 -2.92 5.07
N VAL A 119 -13.83 -2.42 4.19
CA VAL A 119 -14.24 -3.08 2.93
C VAL A 119 -13.09 -3.16 1.93
N ASN A 120 -12.13 -2.22 2.00
CA ASN A 120 -10.95 -2.23 1.15
C ASN A 120 -9.86 -3.09 1.78
N ASN A 121 -9.47 -4.18 1.13
CA ASN A 121 -8.30 -4.94 1.58
C ASN A 121 -7.02 -4.09 1.54
N GLU A 122 -6.00 -4.53 2.26
CA GLU A 122 -4.72 -3.83 2.43
C GLU A 122 -4.02 -3.54 1.10
N TRP A 123 -4.19 -4.39 0.09
CA TRP A 123 -3.58 -4.20 -1.23
C TRP A 123 -4.26 -3.10 -2.03
N LYS A 124 -5.59 -2.99 -1.97
CA LYS A 124 -6.31 -1.84 -2.55
C LYS A 124 -5.88 -0.54 -1.89
N MET A 125 -5.82 -0.54 -0.55
CA MET A 125 -5.38 0.63 0.21
C MET A 125 -3.94 1.01 -0.13
N LEU A 126 -3.05 0.04 -0.31
CA LEU A 126 -1.67 0.26 -0.74
C LEU A 126 -1.61 0.95 -2.10
N GLU A 127 -2.28 0.39 -3.11
CA GLU A 127 -2.20 0.95 -4.47
C GLU A 127 -2.80 2.36 -4.54
N VAL A 128 -3.92 2.62 -3.84
CA VAL A 128 -4.51 3.97 -3.78
C VAL A 128 -3.64 4.93 -2.98
N ARG A 129 -3.06 4.51 -1.84
CA ARG A 129 -2.14 5.33 -1.06
C ARG A 129 -0.94 5.76 -1.90
N VAL A 130 -0.27 4.81 -2.56
CA VAL A 130 0.90 5.10 -3.41
C VAL A 130 0.49 6.01 -4.58
N GLY A 131 -0.65 5.76 -5.22
CA GLY A 131 -1.17 6.65 -6.26
C GLY A 131 -1.36 8.08 -5.76
N LEU A 132 -1.98 8.26 -4.59
CA LEU A 132 -2.20 9.58 -3.99
C LEU A 132 -0.87 10.28 -3.61
N GLU A 133 0.12 9.54 -3.11
CA GLU A 133 1.47 10.06 -2.82
C GLU A 133 2.19 10.53 -4.09
N GLU A 134 1.94 9.86 -5.23
CA GLU A 134 2.45 10.23 -6.55
C GLU A 134 1.61 11.32 -7.26
N GLY A 135 0.49 11.74 -6.66
CA GLY A 135 -0.40 12.76 -7.20
C GLY A 135 -1.51 12.24 -8.14
N PHE A 136 -1.74 10.93 -8.18
CA PHE A 136 -2.79 10.28 -8.95
C PHE A 136 -3.96 9.87 -8.05
N ASP A 137 -5.15 10.43 -8.28
CA ASP A 137 -6.33 10.04 -7.51
C ASP A 137 -6.94 8.74 -8.07
N LEU A 138 -6.67 7.63 -7.38
CA LEU A 138 -7.15 6.30 -7.75
C LEU A 138 -8.40 5.85 -6.97
N THR A 139 -9.01 6.76 -6.19
CA THR A 139 -10.08 6.40 -5.25
C THR A 139 -11.36 5.93 -5.94
N SER A 140 -11.62 6.40 -7.17
CA SER A 140 -12.76 5.98 -7.99
C SER A 140 -12.72 4.48 -8.34
N TYR A 141 -11.52 3.88 -8.39
CA TYR A 141 -11.33 2.48 -8.78
C TYR A 141 -11.54 1.49 -7.62
N LEU A 142 -11.68 1.98 -6.37
CA LEU A 142 -11.83 1.13 -5.18
C LEU A 142 -13.04 0.19 -5.25
N ASN A 143 -14.13 0.63 -5.87
CA ASN A 143 -15.39 -0.13 -5.93
C ASN A 143 -15.46 -1.09 -7.13
N THR A 144 -14.76 -0.79 -8.22
CA THR A 144 -14.92 -1.48 -9.50
C THR A 144 -13.75 -2.40 -9.86
N HIS A 145 -12.58 -2.19 -9.26
CA HIS A 145 -11.35 -2.89 -9.61
C HIS A 145 -10.78 -3.65 -8.43
N ASN A 146 -10.05 -4.74 -8.71
CA ASN A 146 -9.22 -5.40 -7.71
C ASN A 146 -7.83 -4.73 -7.62
N HIS A 147 -7.05 -5.06 -6.59
CA HIS A 147 -5.74 -4.44 -6.36
C HIS A 147 -4.77 -4.61 -7.55
N ASN A 148 -4.78 -5.77 -8.23
CA ASN A 148 -3.92 -5.99 -9.39
C ASN A 148 -4.31 -5.10 -10.58
N GLN A 149 -5.60 -4.78 -10.75
CA GLN A 149 -6.05 -3.84 -11.77
C GLN A 149 -5.71 -2.39 -11.39
N ILE A 150 -5.93 -1.98 -10.13
CA ILE A 150 -5.54 -0.65 -9.64
C ILE A 150 -4.03 -0.45 -9.79
N HIS A 151 -3.23 -1.48 -9.53
CA HIS A 151 -1.79 -1.47 -9.80
C HIS A 151 -1.46 -1.17 -11.27
N GLN A 152 -2.13 -1.83 -12.22
CA GLN A 152 -1.89 -1.56 -13.64
C GLN A 152 -2.34 -0.14 -14.04
N ILE A 153 -3.43 0.36 -13.46
CA ILE A 153 -3.89 1.75 -13.64
C ILE A 153 -2.82 2.73 -13.13
N ARG A 154 -2.27 2.50 -11.93
CA ARG A 154 -1.19 3.32 -11.36
C ARG A 154 0.05 3.32 -12.25
N VAL A 155 0.50 2.14 -12.72
CA VAL A 155 1.59 2.03 -13.70
C VAL A 155 1.28 2.81 -14.98
N GLY A 156 0.03 2.80 -15.43
CA GLY A 156 -0.46 3.64 -16.52
C GLY A 156 -0.18 5.12 -16.33
N TYR A 157 -0.58 5.66 -15.19
CA TYR A 157 -0.34 7.04 -14.80
C TYR A 157 1.16 7.36 -14.68
N GLU A 158 1.95 6.51 -14.01
CA GLU A 158 3.41 6.66 -13.89
C GLU A 158 4.11 6.76 -15.26
N LYS A 159 3.64 5.96 -16.23
CA LYS A 159 4.15 5.94 -17.61
C LYS A 159 3.54 7.02 -18.51
N LYS A 160 2.68 7.88 -17.97
CA LYS A 160 1.97 8.96 -18.69
C LYS A 160 1.17 8.42 -19.89
N LEU A 161 0.56 7.24 -19.72
CA LEU A 161 -0.32 6.64 -20.70
C LEU A 161 -1.75 7.13 -20.54
N ASP A 162 -2.54 7.07 -21.61
CA ASP A 162 -3.97 7.24 -21.53
C ASP A 162 -4.60 6.01 -20.87
N VAL A 163 -5.00 6.16 -19.61
CA VAL A 163 -5.52 5.10 -18.74
C VAL A 163 -6.89 4.59 -19.21
N HIS A 164 -7.70 5.43 -19.86
CA HIS A 164 -9.03 5.06 -20.34
C HIS A 164 -9.02 3.97 -21.42
N ILE A 165 -7.87 3.69 -22.00
CA ILE A 165 -7.69 2.62 -22.98
C ILE A 165 -7.82 1.22 -22.33
N PHE A 166 -7.50 1.10 -21.03
CA PHE A 166 -7.41 -0.20 -20.36
C PHE A 166 -7.99 -0.23 -18.94
N ASP A 167 -8.58 0.86 -18.45
CA ASP A 167 -9.21 0.92 -17.13
C ASP A 167 -10.63 0.33 -17.07
N ASP A 168 -11.12 -0.29 -18.15
CA ASP A 168 -12.35 -1.06 -18.08
C ASP A 168 -12.18 -2.26 -17.12
N PRO A 169 -13.01 -2.38 -16.06
CA PRO A 169 -12.87 -3.45 -15.06
C PRO A 169 -13.06 -4.86 -15.63
N ARG A 170 -13.57 -5.01 -16.86
CA ARG A 170 -13.66 -6.29 -17.55
C ARG A 170 -12.30 -6.82 -18.01
N PHE A 171 -11.30 -5.95 -18.19
CA PHE A 171 -9.94 -6.40 -18.47
C PHE A 171 -9.31 -7.04 -17.23
N LYS A 172 -8.79 -8.25 -17.40
CA LYS A 172 -7.92 -8.89 -16.41
C LYS A 172 -6.56 -8.16 -16.37
N GLN A 173 -5.88 -8.22 -15.23
CA GLN A 173 -4.54 -7.65 -15.04
C GLN A 173 -3.57 -7.99 -16.19
N ALA A 174 -3.53 -9.26 -16.62
CA ALA A 174 -2.64 -9.68 -17.70
C ALA A 174 -2.96 -8.99 -19.04
N GLN A 175 -4.24 -8.76 -19.33
CA GLN A 175 -4.65 -8.03 -20.54
C GLN A 175 -4.26 -6.55 -20.45
N MET A 176 -4.48 -5.91 -19.29
CA MET A 176 -4.04 -4.52 -19.04
C MET A 176 -2.53 -4.37 -19.23
N ALA A 177 -1.73 -5.29 -18.67
CA ALA A 177 -0.27 -5.30 -18.82
C ALA A 177 0.16 -5.45 -20.29
N GLU A 178 -0.54 -6.27 -21.08
CA GLU A 178 -0.27 -6.45 -22.50
C GLU A 178 -0.59 -5.21 -23.34
N ILE A 179 -1.66 -4.49 -22.98
CA ILE A 179 -2.04 -3.20 -23.57
C ILE A 179 -0.99 -2.14 -23.22
N ILE A 180 -0.60 -2.03 -21.94
CA ILE A 180 0.45 -1.12 -21.47
C ILE A 180 1.76 -1.36 -22.22
N ASP A 181 2.23 -2.61 -22.35
CA ASP A 181 3.45 -2.92 -23.11
C ASP A 181 3.31 -2.56 -24.61
N GLY A 182 2.11 -2.65 -25.19
CA GLY A 182 1.86 -2.18 -26.55
C GLY A 182 1.95 -0.67 -26.71
N LEU A 183 1.31 0.06 -25.79
CA LEU A 183 1.35 1.52 -25.75
C LEU A 183 2.79 2.03 -25.58
N LEU A 184 3.57 1.43 -24.67
CA LEU A 184 4.99 1.75 -24.47
C LEU A 184 5.85 1.52 -25.72
N GLN A 185 5.44 0.58 -26.58
CA GLN A 185 6.10 0.30 -27.86
C GLN A 185 5.57 1.17 -29.02
N GLY A 186 4.61 2.07 -28.75
CA GLY A 186 3.96 2.91 -29.76
C GLY A 186 3.11 2.12 -30.74
N LEU A 187 2.53 1.00 -30.31
CA LEU A 187 1.60 0.20 -31.12
C LEU A 187 0.19 0.78 -31.03
N GLU A 188 -0.58 0.60 -32.12
CA GLU A 188 -2.02 0.92 -32.13
C GLU A 188 -2.75 -0.23 -31.44
N VAL A 189 -3.06 -0.04 -30.15
CA VAL A 189 -3.58 -1.12 -29.29
C VAL A 189 -5.05 -1.41 -29.52
N SER A 190 -5.83 -0.49 -30.11
CA SER A 190 -7.24 -0.70 -30.46
C SER A 190 -7.48 -1.92 -31.37
N GLN A 191 -6.47 -2.36 -32.12
CA GLN A 191 -6.53 -3.59 -32.91
C GLN A 191 -6.58 -4.89 -32.08
N TYR A 192 -6.21 -4.85 -30.79
CA TYR A 192 -6.20 -6.04 -29.93
C TYR A 192 -6.63 -5.81 -28.47
N ALA A 193 -6.85 -4.57 -28.04
CA ALA A 193 -7.34 -4.22 -26.71
C ALA A 193 -8.85 -4.55 -26.60
N ASP A 194 -9.16 -5.84 -26.45
CA ASP A 194 -10.52 -6.35 -26.32
C ASP A 194 -10.57 -7.35 -25.15
N TYR A 195 -11.42 -7.07 -24.16
CA TYR A 195 -11.54 -7.88 -22.95
C TYR A 195 -12.04 -9.30 -23.24
N ASN A 196 -12.66 -9.55 -24.41
CA ASN A 196 -13.09 -10.87 -24.84
C ASN A 196 -11.94 -11.74 -25.38
N LEU A 197 -10.79 -11.14 -25.70
CA LEU A 197 -9.63 -11.89 -26.19
C LEU A 197 -8.83 -12.51 -25.05
N SER A 198 -8.39 -13.75 -25.22
CA SER A 198 -7.39 -14.34 -24.32
C SER A 198 -6.06 -13.58 -24.42
N ILE A 199 -5.23 -13.70 -23.38
CA ILE A 199 -3.91 -13.09 -23.39
C ILE A 199 -3.04 -13.60 -24.55
N GLU A 200 -3.17 -14.88 -24.91
CA GLU A 200 -2.49 -15.49 -26.06
C GLU A 200 -2.96 -14.88 -27.39
N GLN A 201 -4.26 -14.64 -27.53
CA GLN A 201 -4.82 -13.99 -28.73
C GLN A 201 -4.34 -12.55 -28.86
N MET A 202 -4.33 -11.78 -27.75
CA MET A 202 -3.79 -10.42 -27.71
C MET A 202 -2.30 -10.41 -28.10
N ARG A 203 -1.49 -11.32 -27.53
CA ARG A 203 -0.07 -11.46 -27.86
C ARG A 203 0.17 -11.81 -29.32
N ALA A 204 -0.63 -12.71 -29.89
CA ALA A 204 -0.52 -13.06 -31.30
C ALA A 204 -0.79 -11.84 -32.19
N LYS A 205 -1.92 -11.14 -31.97
CA LYS A 205 -2.27 -9.92 -32.72
C LYS A 205 -1.20 -8.83 -32.58
N LYS A 206 -0.70 -8.62 -31.36
CA LYS A 206 0.39 -7.69 -31.10
C LYS A 206 1.69 -8.06 -31.82
N ALA A 207 2.04 -9.35 -31.88
CA ALA A 207 3.22 -9.81 -32.60
C ALA A 207 3.10 -9.56 -34.12
N ASP A 208 1.92 -9.75 -34.68
CA ASP A 208 1.65 -9.45 -36.09
C ASP A 208 1.71 -7.95 -36.37
N LEU A 209 1.11 -7.11 -35.51
CA LEU A 209 1.26 -5.66 -35.54
C LEU A 209 2.72 -5.20 -35.52
N LYS A 210 3.56 -5.80 -34.67
CA LYS A 210 5.00 -5.50 -34.63
C LYS A 210 5.67 -5.81 -35.97
N ARG A 211 5.36 -6.96 -36.57
CA ARG A 211 5.93 -7.38 -37.87
C ARG A 211 5.49 -6.44 -39.00
N GLU A 212 4.23 -6.02 -39.01
CA GLU A 212 3.69 -5.08 -39.99
C GLU A 212 4.36 -3.71 -39.88
N ASN A 213 4.51 -3.17 -38.67
CA ASN A 213 5.20 -1.90 -38.44
C ASN A 213 6.66 -1.93 -38.92
N VAL A 214 7.38 -3.04 -38.72
CA VAL A 214 8.74 -3.22 -39.25
C VAL A 214 8.73 -3.24 -40.78
N ARG A 215 7.82 -3.99 -41.41
CA ARG A 215 7.69 -4.04 -42.88
C ARG A 215 7.36 -2.68 -43.47
N ASN A 216 6.45 -1.93 -42.84
CA ASN A 216 6.03 -0.60 -43.30
C ASN A 216 7.18 0.42 -43.20
N LYS A 217 7.96 0.41 -42.10
CA LYS A 217 9.17 1.23 -41.96
C LYS A 217 10.24 0.90 -43.01
N GLN A 218 10.38 -0.36 -43.41
CA GLN A 218 11.31 -0.76 -44.48
C GLN A 218 10.83 -0.30 -45.87
N ARG A 219 9.52 -0.34 -46.12
CA ARG A 219 8.91 0.12 -47.38
C ARG A 219 9.03 1.64 -47.55
N SER A 220 8.74 2.42 -46.51
CA SER A 220 8.86 3.89 -46.57
C SER A 220 10.30 4.32 -46.88
N ARG A 221 11.29 3.77 -46.17
CA ARG A 221 12.72 4.03 -46.42
C ARG A 221 13.18 3.66 -47.83
N LYS A 222 12.65 2.59 -48.42
CA LYS A 222 12.96 2.22 -49.81
C LYS A 222 12.33 3.20 -50.81
N GLY A 223 11.10 3.66 -50.55
CA GLY A 223 10.42 4.67 -51.37
C GLY A 223 11.14 6.01 -51.40
N GLU A 224 11.56 6.51 -50.23
CA GLU A 224 12.34 7.75 -50.10
C GLU A 224 13.66 7.68 -50.89
N ARG A 225 14.43 6.59 -50.74
CA ARG A 225 15.68 6.39 -51.50
C ARG A 225 15.48 6.32 -53.02
N LEU A 226 14.32 5.84 -53.48
CA LEU A 226 13.99 5.80 -54.91
C LEU A 226 13.62 7.18 -55.44
N ASN A 227 12.92 8.01 -54.65
CA ASN A 227 12.60 9.38 -55.01
C ASN A 227 13.86 10.27 -55.05
N ASP A 228 14.76 10.14 -54.07
CA ASP A 228 16.04 10.87 -54.08
C ASP A 228 16.85 10.54 -55.35
N LYS A 229 16.96 9.25 -55.71
CA LYS A 229 17.67 8.82 -56.93
C LYS A 229 17.01 9.28 -58.23
N ARG A 230 15.70 9.53 -58.25
CA ARG A 230 15.00 10.08 -59.43
C ARG A 230 15.28 11.57 -59.58
N ASN A 231 15.35 12.32 -58.47
CA ASN A 231 15.65 13.76 -58.50
C ASN A 231 17.07 14.08 -59.01
N TYR A 232 18.04 13.17 -58.88
CA TYR A 232 19.40 13.33 -59.43
C TYR A 232 19.54 12.96 -60.92
N LYS A 233 18.48 12.46 -61.58
CA LYS A 233 18.52 12.07 -63.01
C LYS A 233 17.82 13.06 -63.95
N THR A 234 17.40 14.23 -63.45
CA THR A 234 16.62 15.23 -64.22
C THR A 234 17.38 16.56 -64.42
N ILE A 235 18.71 16.54 -64.39
CA ILE A 235 19.57 17.70 -64.72
C ILE A 235 20.48 17.34 -65.88
#